data_AF-A0A7V1LTD8-F1
#
_entry.id   AF-A0A7V1LTD8-F1
#
_cell.length_a   1.000
_cell.length_b   1.000
_cell.length_c   1.000
_cell.angle_alpha   90.00
_cell.angle_beta   90.00
_cell.angle_gamma   90.00
#
_symmetry.space_group_name_H-M   'P 1'
#
loop_
_entity.id
_entity.type
_entity.pdbx_description
1 polymer ?
#
loop_
_entity_poly.entity_id
_entity_poly.type
_entity_poly.pdbx_seq_one_letter_code
_entity_poly.pdbx_strand_id
1 'polypeptide(L)'
;ITDPYSETGGLAVLFGNLAPEGSIVKTAGVSPGMLEHRGQAKIYNSQDEVLDGIKNMEIKPGDVIVIRYEGPKGGPGMPEMLSPTSAIMGLGLGDKVALLTDGRFSGGTHGACIGHISPEAAERGPIAALENGDIITININNKALNVELSDEEIKRRLKALPLFEPKIKKGYLARYSQMVTSASTGAILNLDIFQTMKRN
;
A
#
# COMPACT_ATOMS: atom_id res chain seq x y z
N ILE A 1 32.71 3.96 10.14
CA ILE A 1 32.01 3.43 11.35
C ILE A 1 32.29 1.94 11.38
N THR A 2 32.71 1.37 12.51
CA THR A 2 33.26 0.00 12.60
C THR A 2 32.32 -1.04 13.21
N ASP A 3 31.21 -0.63 13.82
CA ASP A 3 30.24 -1.53 14.47
C ASP A 3 28.80 -0.96 14.42
N PRO A 4 28.18 -0.90 13.22
CA PRO A 4 26.78 -0.47 13.11
C PRO A 4 25.81 -1.63 13.42
N TYR A 5 24.59 -1.31 13.89
CA TYR A 5 23.54 -2.32 14.10
C TYR A 5 23.18 -3.11 12.82
N SER A 6 23.28 -2.47 11.65
CA SER A 6 23.13 -3.09 10.33
C SER A 6 24.08 -2.41 9.34
N GLU A 7 24.64 -3.19 8.42
CA GLU A 7 25.48 -2.69 7.33
C GLU A 7 24.70 -1.82 6.32
N THR A 8 23.38 -2.00 6.26
CA THR A 8 22.48 -1.25 5.38
C THR A 8 21.43 -0.47 6.18
N GLY A 9 20.90 0.61 5.58
CA GLY A 9 19.84 1.40 6.19
C GLY A 9 18.56 0.59 6.41
N GLY A 10 17.83 0.91 7.48
CA GLY A 10 16.60 0.21 7.88
C GLY A 10 15.35 0.48 7.02
N LEU A 11 15.51 1.14 5.87
CA LEU A 11 14.47 1.48 4.91
C LEU A 11 14.91 1.07 3.50
N ALA A 12 14.00 0.49 2.73
CA ALA A 12 14.20 0.21 1.32
C ALA A 12 13.02 0.73 0.50
N VAL A 13 13.32 1.17 -0.72
CA VAL A 13 12.34 1.47 -1.75
C VAL A 13 12.20 0.23 -2.63
N LEU A 14 10.98 -0.26 -2.83
CA LEU A 14 10.68 -1.37 -3.74
C LEU A 14 10.01 -0.84 -5.00
N PHE A 15 10.36 -1.43 -6.15
CA PHE A 15 9.76 -1.13 -7.46
C PHE A 15 9.23 -2.40 -8.11
N GLY A 16 8.38 -2.25 -9.12
CA GLY A 16 7.92 -3.36 -9.95
C GLY A 16 6.58 -3.05 -10.58
N ASN A 17 5.97 -4.03 -11.24
CA ASN A 17 4.70 -3.80 -11.95
C ASN A 17 3.55 -3.39 -11.01
N LEU A 18 3.65 -3.70 -9.71
CA LEU A 18 2.65 -3.33 -8.71
C LEU A 18 2.88 -1.92 -8.11
N ALA A 19 4.14 -1.46 -8.10
CA ALA A 19 4.53 -0.15 -7.57
C ALA A 19 5.54 0.54 -8.51
N PRO A 20 5.11 0.99 -9.70
CA PRO A 20 6.02 1.52 -10.72
C PRO A 20 6.66 2.85 -10.32
N GLU A 21 6.02 3.64 -9.44
CA GLU A 21 6.60 4.86 -8.85
C GLU A 21 7.27 4.61 -7.49
N GLY A 22 7.31 3.35 -7.04
CA GLY A 22 7.93 2.93 -5.81
C GLY A 22 6.95 2.69 -4.65
N SER A 23 7.47 2.02 -3.63
CA SER A 23 6.84 1.78 -2.33
C SER A 23 7.92 1.69 -1.25
N ILE A 24 7.54 1.78 0.02
CA ILE A 24 8.47 1.84 1.15
C ILE A 24 8.27 0.65 2.09
N VAL A 25 9.38 0.03 2.49
CA VAL A 25 9.42 -0.98 3.55
C VAL A 25 10.50 -0.67 4.57
N LYS A 26 10.19 -0.88 5.85
CA LYS A 26 11.16 -0.81 6.95
C LYS A 26 11.86 -2.14 7.12
N THR A 27 12.96 -2.34 6.40
CA THR A 27 13.73 -3.59 6.38
C THR A 27 14.19 -4.05 7.76
N ALA A 28 14.48 -3.11 8.67
CA ALA A 28 14.90 -3.43 10.04
C ALA A 28 13.83 -4.15 10.87
N GLY A 29 12.55 -4.07 10.48
CA GLY A 29 11.44 -4.74 11.15
C GLY A 29 11.02 -6.06 10.50
N VAL A 30 11.65 -6.48 9.40
CA VAL A 30 11.24 -7.66 8.63
C VAL A 30 12.04 -8.88 9.08
N SER A 31 11.35 -10.01 9.31
CA SER A 31 12.01 -11.27 9.65
C SER A 31 12.77 -11.83 8.44
N PRO A 32 13.89 -12.56 8.62
CA PRO A 32 14.67 -13.10 7.51
C PRO A 32 13.85 -13.95 6.52
N GLY A 33 12.90 -14.73 7.03
CA GLY A 33 12.01 -15.57 6.20
C GLY A 33 10.98 -14.79 5.38
N MET A 34 10.77 -13.50 5.66
CA MET A 34 9.85 -12.62 4.95
C MET A 34 10.56 -11.63 4.01
N LEU A 35 11.90 -11.71 3.89
CA LEU A 35 12.66 -10.91 2.92
C LEU A 35 12.30 -11.27 1.48
N GLU A 36 11.89 -12.53 1.27
CA GLU A 36 11.30 -13.01 0.03
C GLU A 36 9.99 -13.71 0.36
N HIS A 37 8.90 -13.21 -0.19
CA HIS A 37 7.56 -13.74 0.09
C HIS A 37 6.76 -13.82 -1.20
N ARG A 38 6.02 -14.92 -1.37
CA ARG A 38 5.12 -15.14 -2.50
C ARG A 38 3.81 -15.70 -1.98
N GLY A 39 2.71 -15.00 -2.22
CA GLY A 39 1.43 -15.33 -1.59
C GLY A 39 0.21 -14.84 -2.35
N GLN A 40 -0.94 -15.38 -1.96
CA GLN A 40 -2.25 -15.00 -2.52
C GLN A 40 -2.72 -13.68 -1.92
N ALA A 41 -3.22 -12.80 -2.77
CA ALA A 41 -3.74 -11.52 -2.36
C ALA A 41 -5.09 -11.64 -1.64
N LYS A 42 -5.21 -10.97 -0.49
CA LYS A 42 -6.45 -10.73 0.25
C LYS A 42 -6.76 -9.24 0.18
N ILE A 43 -7.78 -8.88 -0.59
CA ILE A 43 -8.06 -7.50 -0.98
C ILE A 43 -9.10 -6.88 -0.04
N TYR A 44 -8.72 -5.74 0.54
CA TYR A 44 -9.57 -4.89 1.37
C TYR A 44 -9.47 -3.44 0.86
N ASN A 45 -10.57 -2.69 0.92
CA ASN A 45 -10.66 -1.31 0.42
C ASN A 45 -10.75 -0.27 1.56
N SER A 46 -10.57 -0.71 2.80
CA SER A 46 -10.42 0.16 3.96
C SER A 46 -9.73 -0.54 5.13
N GLN A 47 -9.24 0.26 6.08
CA GLN A 47 -8.76 -0.25 7.36
C GLN A 47 -9.83 -1.06 8.12
N ASP A 48 -11.10 -0.65 8.07
CA ASP A 48 -12.17 -1.33 8.79
C ASP A 48 -12.45 -2.71 8.19
N GLU A 49 -12.48 -2.81 6.85
CA GLU A 49 -12.69 -4.09 6.15
C GLU A 49 -11.61 -5.13 6.50
N VAL A 50 -10.33 -4.72 6.57
CA VAL A 50 -9.26 -5.66 6.93
C VAL A 50 -9.35 -6.07 8.40
N LEU A 51 -9.76 -5.17 9.31
CA LEU A 51 -9.94 -5.51 10.72
C LEU A 51 -11.07 -6.53 10.90
N ASP A 52 -12.16 -6.38 10.15
CA ASP A 52 -13.25 -7.35 10.12
C ASP A 52 -12.78 -8.70 9.54
N GLY A 53 -12.03 -8.70 8.44
CA GLY A 53 -11.47 -9.93 7.85
C GLY A 53 -10.52 -10.67 8.81
N ILE A 54 -9.68 -9.92 9.54
CA ILE A 54 -8.82 -10.47 10.60
C ILE A 54 -9.66 -11.09 11.72
N LYS A 55 -10.68 -10.37 12.21
CA LYS A 55 -11.58 -10.85 13.26
C LYS A 55 -12.35 -12.10 12.86
N ASN A 56 -12.70 -12.23 11.58
CA ASN A 56 -13.39 -13.38 11.02
C ASN A 56 -12.46 -14.54 10.64
N MET A 57 -11.15 -14.46 10.96
CA MET A 57 -10.16 -15.49 10.68
C MET A 57 -10.02 -15.82 9.18
N GLU A 58 -10.20 -14.82 8.32
CA GLU A 58 -10.08 -14.99 6.86
C GLU A 58 -8.62 -15.06 6.37
N ILE A 59 -7.68 -14.62 7.21
CA ILE A 59 -6.25 -14.53 6.92
C ILE A 59 -5.55 -15.81 7.33
N LYS A 60 -4.71 -16.33 6.42
CA LYS A 60 -3.91 -17.53 6.62
C LYS A 60 -2.41 -17.22 6.49
N PRO A 61 -1.54 -18.03 7.13
CA PRO A 61 -0.11 -17.99 6.84
C PRO A 61 0.16 -18.09 5.33
N GLY A 62 1.06 -17.24 4.82
CA GLY A 62 1.35 -17.15 3.39
C GLY A 62 0.59 -16.05 2.65
N ASP A 63 -0.53 -15.54 3.20
CA ASP A 63 -1.32 -14.52 2.52
C ASP A 63 -0.57 -13.18 2.38
N VAL A 64 -0.96 -12.42 1.34
CA VAL A 64 -0.57 -11.03 1.14
C VAL A 64 -1.81 -10.16 1.28
N ILE A 65 -1.92 -9.47 2.40
CA ILE A 65 -3.04 -8.56 2.68
C ILE A 65 -2.79 -7.26 1.92
N VAL A 66 -3.77 -6.80 1.15
CA VAL A 66 -3.69 -5.55 0.39
C VAL A 66 -4.82 -4.63 0.83
N ILE A 67 -4.46 -3.46 1.35
CA ILE A 67 -5.40 -2.44 1.81
C ILE A 67 -5.29 -1.24 0.87
N ARG A 68 -6.34 -0.98 0.11
CA ARG A 68 -6.35 0.03 -0.97
C ARG A 68 -7.25 1.20 -0.64
N TYR A 69 -7.09 2.28 -1.41
CA TYR A 69 -7.86 3.51 -1.23
C TYR A 69 -7.62 4.15 0.14
N GLU A 70 -6.43 3.95 0.70
CA GLU A 70 -5.93 4.61 1.90
C GLU A 70 -4.75 5.56 1.56
N GLY A 71 -4.51 5.81 0.27
CA GLY A 71 -3.54 6.77 -0.22
C GLY A 71 -3.92 8.24 0.02
N PRO A 72 -3.10 9.20 -0.44
CA PRO A 72 -3.37 10.64 -0.30
C PRO A 72 -4.77 11.05 -0.77
N LYS A 73 -5.18 10.65 -1.98
CA LYS A 73 -6.51 10.98 -2.53
C LYS A 73 -7.58 10.00 -2.06
N GLY A 74 -7.23 8.72 -1.96
CA GLY A 74 -8.15 7.62 -1.63
C GLY A 74 -8.73 7.73 -0.22
N GLY A 75 -7.86 7.95 0.77
CA GLY A 75 -8.21 7.96 2.19
C GLY A 75 -9.36 8.92 2.51
N PRO A 76 -9.25 10.22 2.18
CA PRO A 76 -8.06 11.01 1.82
C PRO A 76 -7.17 11.36 3.03
N GLY A 77 -5.97 11.86 2.78
CA GLY A 77 -5.00 12.28 3.81
C GLY A 77 -3.96 11.22 4.17
N MET A 78 -3.99 10.08 3.47
CA MET A 78 -3.04 8.99 3.65
C MET A 78 -2.94 8.56 5.13
N PRO A 79 -4.04 8.11 5.77
CA PRO A 79 -4.07 7.82 7.20
C PRO A 79 -3.04 6.76 7.58
N GLU A 80 -2.53 6.87 8.81
CA GLU A 80 -1.59 5.90 9.37
C GLU A 80 -2.36 4.74 9.98
N MET A 81 -2.00 3.52 9.58
CA MET A 81 -2.63 2.30 10.04
C MET A 81 -1.71 1.55 11.01
N LEU A 82 -2.04 1.58 12.31
CA LEU A 82 -1.41 0.74 13.33
C LEU A 82 -2.24 -0.52 13.59
N SER A 83 -3.57 -0.38 13.65
CA SER A 83 -4.49 -1.44 14.10
C SER A 83 -4.38 -2.75 13.31
N PRO A 84 -4.35 -2.76 11.96
CA PRO A 84 -4.21 -4.03 11.22
C PRO A 84 -2.89 -4.74 11.53
N THR A 85 -1.79 -3.98 11.65
CA THR A 85 -0.47 -4.55 11.93
C THR A 85 -0.42 -5.17 13.33
N SER A 86 -0.96 -4.49 14.34
CA SER A 86 -1.05 -5.00 15.71
C SER A 86 -1.93 -6.24 15.81
N ALA A 87 -3.03 -6.30 15.06
CA ALA A 87 -3.94 -7.44 15.08
C ALA A 87 -3.28 -8.69 14.46
N ILE A 88 -2.58 -8.54 13.34
CA ILE A 88 -1.80 -9.63 12.71
C ILE A 88 -0.70 -10.16 13.65
N MET A 89 0.00 -9.24 14.34
CA MET A 89 1.00 -9.62 15.34
C MET A 89 0.37 -10.40 16.50
N GLY A 90 -0.78 -9.94 17.00
CA GLY A 90 -1.54 -10.62 18.06
C GLY A 90 -2.00 -12.03 17.70
N LEU A 91 -2.24 -12.30 16.40
CA LEU A 91 -2.55 -13.64 15.89
C LEU A 91 -1.31 -14.53 15.68
N GLY A 92 -0.10 -14.04 15.93
CA GLY A 92 1.14 -14.79 15.68
C GLY A 92 1.42 -15.04 14.19
N LEU A 93 0.94 -14.12 13.34
CA LEU A 93 1.10 -14.15 11.89
C LEU A 93 2.13 -13.13 11.36
N GLY A 94 2.74 -12.33 12.24
CA GLY A 94 3.64 -11.23 11.86
C GLY A 94 4.88 -11.60 11.04
N ASP A 95 5.28 -12.87 11.08
CA ASP A 95 6.40 -13.45 10.33
C ASP A 95 5.94 -14.40 9.21
N LYS A 96 4.64 -14.41 8.90
CA LYS A 96 4.02 -15.35 7.94
C LYS A 96 3.15 -14.67 6.88
N VAL A 97 2.76 -13.42 7.10
CA VAL A 97 1.91 -12.66 6.17
C VAL A 97 2.54 -11.31 5.86
N ALA A 98 2.34 -10.83 4.64
CA ALA A 98 2.75 -9.49 4.24
C ALA A 98 1.53 -8.56 4.22
N LEU A 99 1.74 -7.27 4.52
CA LEU A 99 0.72 -6.23 4.42
C LEU A 99 1.18 -5.16 3.43
N LEU A 100 0.33 -4.85 2.46
CA LEU A 100 0.57 -3.88 1.40
C LEU A 100 -0.49 -2.79 1.46
N THR A 101 -0.09 -1.55 1.21
CA THR A 101 -1.04 -0.45 1.08
C THR A 101 -0.52 0.72 0.25
N ASP A 102 -1.43 1.45 -0.38
CA ASP A 102 -1.18 2.78 -0.93
C ASP A 102 -1.17 3.88 0.16
N GLY A 103 -1.61 3.55 1.38
CA GLY A 103 -1.51 4.38 2.59
C GLY A 103 -0.19 4.23 3.36
N ARG A 104 -0.23 4.43 4.68
CA ARG A 104 0.94 4.36 5.56
C ARG A 104 0.75 3.39 6.70
N PHE A 105 1.83 2.74 7.10
CA PHE A 105 1.92 2.00 8.36
C PHE A 105 2.64 2.83 9.42
N SER A 106 2.40 2.50 10.69
CA SER A 106 3.03 3.18 11.80
C SER A 106 4.53 2.88 11.93
N GLY A 107 5.30 3.81 12.47
CA GLY A 107 6.74 3.61 12.70
C GLY A 107 7.08 2.45 13.65
N GLY A 108 6.13 2.05 14.49
CA GLY A 108 6.21 0.90 15.40
C GLY A 108 5.86 -0.44 14.76
N THR A 109 5.48 -0.46 13.48
CA THR A 109 5.14 -1.69 12.77
C THR A 109 6.36 -2.59 12.57
N HIS A 110 6.14 -3.89 12.74
CA HIS A 110 7.08 -4.97 12.46
C HIS A 110 6.51 -5.87 11.35
N GLY A 111 7.31 -6.74 10.77
CA GLY A 111 6.93 -7.62 9.66
C GLY A 111 7.03 -6.96 8.28
N ALA A 112 6.70 -7.72 7.24
CA ALA A 112 6.72 -7.25 5.84
C ALA A 112 5.54 -6.33 5.53
N CYS A 113 5.59 -5.12 6.10
CA CYS A 113 4.60 -4.07 5.92
C CYS A 113 5.11 -3.03 4.92
N ILE A 114 4.52 -3.01 3.73
CA ILE A 114 4.94 -2.21 2.57
C ILE A 114 3.86 -1.14 2.33
N GLY A 115 4.21 0.11 2.60
CA GLY A 115 3.32 1.25 2.41
C GLY A 115 3.71 2.11 1.20
N HIS A 116 2.97 3.20 1.00
CA HIS A 116 3.27 4.22 -0.02
C HIS A 116 3.29 3.66 -1.45
N ILE A 117 2.58 2.55 -1.71
CA ILE A 117 2.50 1.99 -3.05
C ILE A 117 1.95 3.05 -4.01
N SER A 118 2.79 3.42 -4.98
CA SER A 118 2.53 4.51 -5.91
C SER A 118 2.58 4.01 -7.37
N PRO A 119 1.63 4.41 -8.23
CA PRO A 119 0.46 5.25 -7.94
C PRO A 119 -0.57 4.58 -7.02
N GLU A 120 -1.33 5.38 -6.27
CA GLU A 120 -2.37 4.88 -5.37
C GLU A 120 -3.59 4.34 -6.12
N ALA A 121 -4.46 3.60 -5.43
CA ALA A 121 -5.64 3.01 -6.06
C ALA A 121 -6.63 4.05 -6.60
N ALA A 122 -6.79 5.18 -5.90
CA ALA A 122 -7.67 6.27 -6.33
C ALA A 122 -7.21 6.95 -7.64
N GLU A 123 -5.94 6.83 -8.00
CA GLU A 123 -5.37 7.29 -9.27
C GLU A 123 -5.26 6.19 -10.33
N ARG A 124 -5.94 5.04 -10.11
CA ARG A 124 -5.88 3.86 -10.97
C ARG A 124 -4.47 3.28 -11.10
N GLY A 125 -3.66 3.36 -10.05
CA GLY A 125 -2.40 2.63 -9.97
C GLY A 125 -2.61 1.10 -10.03
N PRO A 126 -1.57 0.31 -10.37
CA PRO A 126 -1.70 -1.14 -10.53
C PRO A 126 -2.31 -1.87 -9.33
N ILE A 127 -2.13 -1.36 -8.11
CA ILE A 127 -2.76 -1.89 -6.89
C ILE A 127 -4.29 -1.94 -6.98
N ALA A 128 -4.94 -1.01 -7.70
CA ALA A 128 -6.39 -1.01 -7.92
C ALA A 128 -6.88 -2.17 -8.80
N ALA A 129 -5.99 -2.77 -9.62
CA ALA A 129 -6.33 -3.89 -10.50
C ALA A 129 -6.36 -5.25 -9.78
N LEU A 130 -5.83 -5.31 -8.56
CA LEU A 130 -5.74 -6.56 -7.81
C LEU A 130 -7.11 -7.11 -7.43
N GLU A 131 -7.22 -8.43 -7.52
CA GLU A 131 -8.38 -9.23 -7.13
C GLU A 131 -7.94 -10.31 -6.12
N ASN A 132 -8.89 -10.84 -5.35
CA ASN A 132 -8.61 -11.89 -4.38
C ASN A 132 -8.01 -13.12 -5.08
N GLY A 133 -6.90 -13.64 -4.54
CA GLY A 133 -6.22 -14.82 -5.07
C GLY A 133 -5.12 -14.54 -6.10
N ASP A 134 -4.97 -13.31 -6.59
CA ASP A 134 -3.81 -12.94 -7.41
C ASP A 134 -2.52 -13.21 -6.65
N ILE A 135 -1.47 -13.67 -7.34
CA ILE A 135 -0.19 -13.97 -6.69
C ILE A 135 0.69 -12.72 -6.70
N ILE A 136 1.12 -12.32 -5.50
CA ILE A 136 2.06 -11.22 -5.29
C ILE A 136 3.40 -11.80 -4.87
N THR A 137 4.47 -11.32 -5.49
CA THR A 137 5.86 -11.64 -5.15
C THR A 137 6.56 -10.39 -4.62
N ILE A 138 7.12 -10.53 -3.42
CA ILE A 138 7.87 -9.52 -2.70
C ILE A 138 9.30 -10.04 -2.60
N ASN A 139 10.26 -9.27 -3.10
CA ASN A 139 11.67 -9.57 -2.89
C ASN A 139 12.38 -8.29 -2.42
N ILE A 140 12.54 -8.17 -1.11
CA ILE A 140 13.14 -6.99 -0.47
C ILE A 140 14.62 -6.90 -0.80
N ASN A 141 15.32 -8.03 -0.90
CA ASN A 141 16.74 -8.09 -1.26
C ASN A 141 16.99 -7.47 -2.63
N ASN A 142 16.13 -7.79 -3.60
CA ASN A 142 16.19 -7.28 -4.97
C ASN A 142 15.35 -6.00 -5.18
N LYS A 143 14.80 -5.42 -4.10
CA LYS A 143 13.97 -4.21 -4.15
C LYS A 143 12.78 -4.32 -5.12
N ALA A 144 12.16 -5.50 -5.17
CA ALA A 144 11.13 -5.84 -6.13
C ALA A 144 9.76 -6.10 -5.47
N LEU A 145 8.71 -5.56 -6.07
CA LEU A 145 7.31 -5.76 -5.69
C LEU A 145 6.47 -5.96 -6.94
N ASN A 146 6.01 -7.19 -7.17
CA ASN A 146 5.29 -7.54 -8.39
C ASN A 146 4.02 -8.36 -8.10
N VAL A 147 3.08 -8.30 -9.04
CA VAL A 147 1.96 -9.23 -9.16
C VAL A 147 2.16 -10.10 -10.40
N GLU A 148 1.83 -11.38 -10.34
CA GLU A 148 1.91 -12.32 -11.46
C GLU A 148 0.73 -12.15 -12.44
N LEU A 149 0.60 -10.95 -12.98
CA LEU A 149 -0.34 -10.60 -14.03
C LEU A 149 0.42 -9.98 -15.20
N SER A 150 -0.09 -10.16 -16.42
CA SER A 150 0.43 -9.44 -17.58
C SER A 150 -0.01 -7.98 -17.56
N ASP A 151 0.74 -7.12 -18.23
CA ASP A 151 0.40 -5.70 -18.35
C ASP A 151 -0.96 -5.49 -19.03
N GLU A 152 -1.32 -6.35 -19.99
CA GLU A 152 -2.62 -6.33 -20.66
C GLU A 152 -3.76 -6.61 -19.68
N GLU A 153 -3.58 -7.58 -18.78
CA GLU A 153 -4.57 -7.93 -17.79
C GLU A 153 -4.75 -6.82 -16.75
N ILE A 154 -3.64 -6.25 -16.26
CA ILE A 154 -3.68 -5.08 -15.38
C ILE A 154 -4.44 -3.92 -16.06
N LYS A 155 -4.09 -3.58 -17.30
CA LYS A 155 -4.77 -2.52 -18.07
C LYS A 155 -6.25 -2.83 -18.29
N ARG A 156 -6.60 -4.08 -18.59
CA ARG A 156 -7.99 -4.52 -18.79
C ARG A 156 -8.81 -4.33 -17.52
N ARG A 157 -8.31 -4.81 -16.38
CA ARG A 157 -8.97 -4.65 -15.07
C ARG A 157 -9.09 -3.19 -14.68
N LEU A 158 -8.02 -2.40 -14.83
CA LEU A 158 -8.05 -0.97 -14.57
C LEU A 158 -9.12 -0.26 -15.40
N LYS A 159 -9.29 -0.58 -16.69
CA LYS A 159 -10.33 0.00 -17.55
C LYS A 159 -11.75 -0.37 -17.11
N ALA A 160 -11.94 -1.56 -16.56
CA ALA A 160 -13.22 -2.04 -16.07
C ALA A 160 -13.63 -1.41 -14.72
N LEU A 161 -12.69 -0.80 -13.99
CA LEU A 161 -13.01 -0.12 -12.74
C LEU A 161 -13.95 1.08 -12.97
N PRO A 162 -14.95 1.27 -12.08
CA PRO A 162 -15.74 2.49 -12.07
C PRO A 162 -14.85 3.70 -11.79
N LEU A 163 -15.37 4.89 -12.10
CA LEU A 163 -14.72 6.13 -11.68
C LEU A 163 -14.63 6.14 -10.15
N PHE A 164 -13.46 6.48 -9.63
CA PHE A 164 -13.27 6.62 -8.19
C PHE A 164 -14.16 7.75 -7.65
N GLU A 165 -14.94 7.45 -6.63
CA GLU A 165 -15.72 8.44 -5.89
C GLU A 165 -15.07 8.72 -4.52
N PRO A 166 -14.64 9.96 -4.25
CA PRO A 166 -14.10 10.32 -2.95
C PRO A 166 -15.13 10.12 -1.83
N LYS A 167 -14.69 9.48 -0.73
CA LYS A 167 -15.49 9.32 0.51
C LYS A 167 -15.94 10.67 1.08
N ILE A 168 -15.08 11.68 0.99
CA ILE A 168 -15.32 13.03 1.51
C ILE A 168 -15.44 14.02 0.34
N LYS A 169 -16.64 14.56 0.12
CA LYS A 169 -16.98 15.41 -1.04
C LYS A 169 -16.96 16.92 -0.75
N LYS A 170 -16.82 17.33 0.52
CA LYS A 170 -16.84 18.75 0.95
C LYS A 170 -15.78 19.03 2.02
N GLY A 171 -15.49 20.31 2.25
CA GLY A 171 -14.57 20.76 3.30
C GLY A 171 -13.10 20.64 2.91
N TYR A 172 -12.21 20.69 3.92
CA TYR A 172 -10.76 20.74 3.71
C TYR A 172 -10.22 19.46 3.07
N LEU A 173 -10.67 18.28 3.50
CA LEU A 173 -10.21 17.00 2.97
C LEU A 173 -10.62 16.78 1.51
N ALA A 174 -11.76 17.35 1.07
CA ALA A 174 -12.14 17.34 -0.34
C ALA A 174 -11.23 18.26 -1.19
N ARG A 175 -10.77 19.40 -0.64
CA ARG A 175 -9.77 20.24 -1.32
C ARG A 175 -8.41 19.57 -1.36
N TYR A 176 -8.02 18.90 -0.26
CA TYR A 176 -6.79 18.13 -0.19
C TYR A 176 -6.73 17.06 -1.27
N SER A 177 -7.75 16.19 -1.38
CA SER A 177 -7.77 15.10 -2.37
C SER A 177 -7.73 15.59 -3.82
N GLN A 178 -8.25 16.79 -4.08
CA GLN A 178 -8.20 17.45 -5.37
C GLN A 178 -6.82 18.00 -5.74
N MET A 179 -6.01 18.41 -4.75
CA MET A 179 -4.76 19.14 -4.97
C MET A 179 -3.50 18.32 -4.67
N VAL A 180 -3.62 17.28 -3.86
CA VAL A 180 -2.48 16.51 -3.38
C VAL A 180 -1.82 15.72 -4.52
N THR A 181 -0.49 15.65 -4.50
CA THR A 181 0.29 14.80 -5.40
C THR A 181 0.44 13.37 -4.86
N SER A 182 1.02 12.47 -5.65
CA SER A 182 1.36 11.10 -5.23
C SER A 182 2.25 11.08 -3.96
N ALA A 183 2.19 9.96 -3.24
CA ALA A 183 3.09 9.72 -2.11
C ALA A 183 4.57 9.65 -2.56
N SER A 184 4.84 9.19 -3.78
CA SER A 184 6.17 9.14 -4.39
C SER A 184 6.82 10.52 -4.51
N THR A 185 6.01 11.59 -4.61
CA THR A 185 6.47 12.98 -4.66
C THR A 185 6.26 13.73 -3.33
N GLY A 186 6.03 13.00 -2.24
CA GLY A 186 5.91 13.55 -0.89
C GLY A 186 4.52 14.06 -0.51
N ALA A 187 3.47 13.73 -1.27
CA ALA A 187 2.08 14.13 -1.00
C ALA A 187 1.92 15.65 -0.74
N ILE A 188 2.64 16.47 -1.51
CA ILE A 188 2.56 17.93 -1.43
C ILE A 188 1.27 18.43 -2.09
N LEU A 189 0.86 19.65 -1.74
CA LEU A 189 -0.27 20.31 -2.39
C LEU A 189 0.21 21.06 -3.64
N ASN A 190 -0.32 20.68 -4.80
CA ASN A 190 -0.07 21.41 -6.04
C ASN A 190 -1.06 22.60 -6.16
N LEU A 191 -0.53 23.82 -6.03
CA LEU A 191 -1.31 25.06 -6.07
C LEU A 191 -1.78 25.44 -7.48
N ASP A 192 -1.13 24.95 -8.54
CA ASP A 192 -1.53 25.24 -9.93
C ASP A 192 -2.87 24.55 -10.27
N ILE A 193 -3.09 23.37 -9.68
CA ILE A 193 -4.38 22.66 -9.78
C ILE A 193 -5.50 23.51 -9.17
N PHE A 194 -5.25 24.16 -8.02
CA PHE A 194 -6.24 25.02 -7.36
C PHE A 194 -6.63 26.24 -8.18
N GLN A 195 -5.68 26.87 -8.87
CA GLN A 195 -5.96 28.02 -9.74
C GLN A 195 -6.84 27.62 -10.93
N THR A 196 -6.63 26.43 -11.46
CA THR A 196 -7.44 25.87 -12.56
C THR A 196 -8.87 25.58 -12.09
N MET A 197 -9.06 25.05 -10.87
CA MET A 197 -10.38 24.78 -10.30
C MET A 197 -11.20 26.04 -10.00
N LYS A 198 -10.57 27.19 -9.73
CA LYS A 198 -11.28 28.47 -9.56
C LYS A 198 -11.77 29.10 -10.86
N ARG A 199 -11.22 28.68 -12.01
CA ARG A 199 -11.53 29.26 -13.33
C ARG A 199 -12.68 28.56 -14.05
N ASN A 200 -13.08 27.37 -13.60
CA ASN A 200 -14.23 26.60 -14.07
C ASN A 200 -15.36 26.66 -13.05
#